data_AF-D3RX59-F1
#
_entry.id   AF-D3RX59-F1
#
_cell.length_a   1.000
_cell.length_b   1.000
_cell.length_c   1.000
_cell.angle_alpha   90.00
_cell.angle_beta   90.00
_cell.angle_gamma   90.00
#
_symmetry.space_group_name_H-M   'P 1'
#
loop_
_entity.id
_entity.type
_entity.pdbx_description
1 polymer ?
#
loop_
_entity_poly.entity_id
_entity_poly.type
_entity_poly.pdbx_seq_one_letter_code
_entity_poly.pdbx_strand_id
1 'polypeptide(L)'
;MSPSLDVHSRMGEIVCNFYNREVDRIADSEKLSEALFDRLVENWNVEGLCYYLLHRMLDSLEEFTVEKLTELCEAYVDYGVSVEKSYDALSREAYEKLEEFSFEKTGNEKKDEVVDLFREFVLATLNLGWENVLASIILDRSGDELLLLKKVTKRLKKNRKTRKSMDKVWEFLELFCTLSAERAAEFEREKKKRTKELKKKYDKIVPKIRDVLKELGIKGRMG
;
A
#
# COMPACT_ATOMS: atom_id res chain seq x y z
N MET A 1 -19.62 -24.46 11.01
CA MET A 1 -18.88 -23.39 11.70
C MET A 1 -18.26 -22.51 10.62
N SER A 2 -18.56 -21.21 10.65
CA SER A 2 -18.12 -20.25 9.63
C SER A 2 -16.58 -20.24 9.55
N PRO A 3 -15.96 -20.21 8.36
CA PRO A 3 -14.52 -20.00 8.23
C PRO A 3 -14.15 -18.77 9.06
N SER A 4 -13.25 -18.98 10.02
CA SER A 4 -13.04 -18.17 11.20
C SER A 4 -12.44 -16.81 10.82
N LEU A 5 -12.76 -15.81 11.64
CA LEU A 5 -12.07 -14.53 11.70
C LEU A 5 -10.53 -14.66 11.79
N ASP A 6 -9.98 -15.84 12.08
CA ASP A 6 -8.54 -16.11 12.19
C ASP A 6 -7.77 -15.86 10.89
N VAL A 7 -8.29 -16.23 9.72
CA VAL A 7 -7.59 -15.93 8.45
C VAL A 7 -7.55 -14.42 8.19
N HIS A 8 -8.61 -13.69 8.59
CA HIS A 8 -8.66 -12.23 8.49
C HIS A 8 -7.76 -11.53 9.50
N SER A 9 -7.69 -12.05 10.72
CA SER A 9 -6.75 -11.58 11.72
C SER A 9 -5.32 -11.87 11.29
N ARG A 10 -5.02 -13.03 10.70
CA ARG A 10 -3.65 -13.44 10.33
C ARG A 10 -3.15 -12.75 9.07
N MET A 11 -3.98 -12.57 8.05
CA MET A 11 -3.63 -11.77 6.87
C MET A 11 -3.63 -10.26 7.18
N GLY A 12 -4.55 -9.79 8.03
CA GLY A 12 -4.50 -8.46 8.60
C GLY A 12 -3.25 -8.25 9.47
N GLU A 13 -2.81 -9.26 10.22
CA GLU A 13 -1.56 -9.29 10.98
C GLU A 13 -0.34 -9.39 10.07
N ILE A 14 -0.39 -10.01 8.89
CA ILE A 14 0.71 -9.96 7.91
C ILE A 14 0.81 -8.57 7.27
N VAL A 15 -0.34 -7.94 7.02
CA VAL A 15 -0.43 -6.55 6.56
C VAL A 15 -0.06 -5.56 7.68
N CYS A 16 -0.22 -5.92 8.96
CA CYS A 16 0.07 -5.03 10.11
C CYS A 16 1.40 -5.33 10.84
N ASN A 17 1.91 -6.56 10.80
CA ASN A 17 3.20 -6.99 11.35
C ASN A 17 4.20 -7.12 10.20
N PHE A 18 4.44 -5.97 9.55
CA PHE A 18 5.49 -5.75 8.56
C PHE A 18 6.83 -6.36 9.03
N TYR A 19 7.66 -6.75 8.06
CA TYR A 19 9.04 -7.26 8.16
C TYR A 19 9.22 -8.77 7.97
N ASN A 20 9.24 -9.17 6.70
CA ASN A 20 10.05 -10.30 6.26
C ASN A 20 11.21 -9.80 5.38
N ARG A 21 12.39 -9.61 6.00
CA ARG A 21 13.59 -9.06 5.34
C ARG A 21 14.04 -9.84 4.10
N GLU A 22 13.73 -11.13 4.02
CA GLU A 22 14.07 -11.94 2.85
C GLU A 22 13.13 -11.64 1.69
N VAL A 23 11.83 -11.51 1.96
CA VAL A 23 10.85 -11.14 0.93
C VAL A 23 11.02 -9.68 0.51
N ASP A 24 11.38 -8.77 1.43
CA ASP A 24 11.74 -7.37 1.11
C ASP A 24 12.83 -7.33 0.05
N ARG A 25 13.95 -8.04 0.30
CA ARG A 25 15.08 -8.09 -0.63
C ARG A 25 14.67 -8.62 -2.00
N ILE A 26 13.78 -9.61 -2.04
CA ILE A 26 13.26 -10.18 -3.28
C ILE A 26 12.37 -9.17 -4.01
N ALA A 27 11.45 -8.52 -3.30
CA ALA A 27 10.56 -7.51 -3.87
C ALA A 27 11.31 -6.31 -4.45
N ASP A 28 12.43 -5.95 -3.82
CA ASP A 28 13.31 -4.86 -4.27
C ASP A 28 14.15 -5.22 -5.51
N SER A 29 14.36 -6.51 -5.80
CA SER A 29 15.36 -6.95 -6.79
C SER A 29 14.85 -7.85 -7.91
N GLU A 30 13.68 -8.48 -7.76
CA GLU A 30 13.18 -9.48 -8.70
C GLU A 30 11.75 -9.17 -9.17
N LYS A 31 11.52 -9.38 -10.48
CA LYS A 31 10.19 -9.35 -11.08
C LYS A 31 9.45 -10.66 -10.86
N LEU A 32 8.12 -10.60 -10.80
CA LEU A 32 7.31 -11.78 -10.67
C LEU A 32 7.45 -12.67 -11.90
N SER A 33 7.99 -13.86 -11.69
CA SER A 33 8.15 -14.92 -12.68
C SER A 33 7.54 -16.20 -12.14
N GLU A 34 7.34 -17.19 -13.00
CA GLU A 34 6.84 -18.49 -12.56
C GLU A 34 7.72 -19.12 -11.46
N ALA A 35 9.05 -19.08 -11.63
CA ALA A 35 9.99 -19.61 -10.66
C ALA A 35 9.99 -18.82 -9.34
N LEU A 36 9.82 -17.50 -9.41
CA LEU A 36 9.70 -16.67 -8.22
C LEU A 36 8.40 -16.98 -7.46
N PHE A 37 7.29 -17.13 -8.18
CA PHE A 37 6.01 -17.53 -7.60
C PHE A 37 6.16 -18.85 -6.83
N ASP A 38 6.74 -19.87 -7.45
CA ASP A 38 6.94 -21.18 -6.82
C ASP A 38 7.82 -21.06 -5.58
N ARG A 39 8.95 -20.34 -5.69
CA ARG A 39 9.85 -20.09 -4.55
C ARG A 39 9.14 -19.38 -3.40
N LEU A 40 8.29 -18.40 -3.70
CA LEU A 40 7.53 -17.66 -2.68
C LEU A 40 6.59 -18.59 -1.92
N VAL A 41 5.87 -19.43 -2.66
CA VAL A 41 4.90 -20.38 -2.11
C VAL A 41 5.57 -21.55 -1.39
N GLU A 42 6.68 -22.08 -1.89
CA GLU A 42 7.39 -23.21 -1.29
C GLU A 42 8.03 -22.82 0.04
N ASN A 43 8.68 -21.65 0.09
CA ASN A 43 9.45 -21.23 1.26
C ASN A 43 8.60 -20.52 2.32
N TRP A 44 7.60 -19.75 1.89
CA TRP A 44 6.81 -18.89 2.77
C TRP A 44 5.30 -19.05 2.57
N ASN A 45 4.86 -20.12 1.89
CA ASN A 45 3.45 -20.38 1.62
C ASN A 45 2.80 -19.20 0.87
N VAL A 46 1.47 -19.18 0.82
CA VAL A 46 0.68 -18.08 0.24
C VAL A 46 0.91 -16.73 0.93
N GLU A 47 1.44 -16.74 2.15
CA GLU A 47 1.79 -15.54 2.91
C GLU A 47 2.95 -14.79 2.24
N GLY A 48 3.97 -15.52 1.75
CA GLY A 48 5.07 -14.94 0.99
C GLY A 48 4.63 -14.25 -0.30
N LEU A 49 3.70 -14.87 -1.03
CA LEU A 49 3.10 -14.25 -2.22
C LEU A 49 2.33 -12.98 -1.84
N CYS A 50 1.45 -13.05 -0.84
CA CYS A 50 0.68 -11.89 -0.39
C CYS A 50 1.59 -10.73 0.05
N TYR A 51 2.67 -11.03 0.78
CA TYR A 51 3.65 -10.04 1.20
C TYR A 51 4.36 -9.41 0.01
N TYR A 52 4.86 -10.22 -0.93
CA TYR A 52 5.52 -9.72 -2.14
C TYR A 52 4.61 -8.76 -2.91
N LEU A 53 3.34 -9.13 -3.10
CA LEU A 53 2.38 -8.28 -3.82
C LEU A 53 2.10 -6.98 -3.05
N LEU A 54 1.83 -7.06 -1.75
CA LEU A 54 1.61 -5.88 -0.91
C LEU A 54 2.81 -4.92 -0.96
N HIS A 55 4.02 -5.43 -0.80
CA HIS A 55 5.25 -4.65 -0.80
C HIS A 55 5.41 -3.87 -2.10
N ARG A 56 5.29 -4.54 -3.24
CA ARG A 56 5.39 -3.91 -4.57
C ARG A 56 4.33 -2.82 -4.80
N MET A 57 3.12 -3.04 -4.30
CA MET A 57 2.05 -2.04 -4.37
C MET A 57 2.36 -0.83 -3.49
N LEU A 58 2.86 -1.03 -2.28
CA LEU A 58 3.23 0.04 -1.36
C LEU A 58 4.44 0.84 -1.85
N ASP A 59 5.45 0.19 -2.42
CA ASP A 59 6.60 0.86 -3.04
C ASP A 59 6.15 1.79 -4.18
N SER A 60 5.31 1.26 -5.08
CA SER A 60 4.76 2.06 -6.18
C SER A 60 3.92 3.23 -5.68
N LEU A 61 3.19 3.04 -4.58
CA LEU A 61 2.42 4.09 -3.95
C LEU A 61 3.32 5.14 -3.27
N GLU A 62 4.41 4.72 -2.61
CA GLU A 62 5.37 5.63 -1.98
C GLU A 62 6.03 6.53 -3.03
N GLU A 63 6.50 5.94 -4.13
CA GLU A 63 7.11 6.67 -5.25
C GLU A 63 6.15 7.70 -5.84
N PHE A 64 4.90 7.28 -6.10
CA PHE A 64 3.84 8.16 -6.57
C PHE A 64 3.56 9.30 -5.57
N THR A 65 3.46 8.97 -4.28
CA THR A 65 3.20 9.94 -3.21
C THR A 65 4.32 10.98 -3.13
N VAL A 66 5.59 10.56 -3.23
CA VAL A 66 6.74 11.49 -3.27
C VAL A 66 6.64 12.43 -4.47
N GLU A 67 6.31 11.91 -5.65
CA GLU A 67 6.16 12.71 -6.86
C GLU A 67 5.03 13.73 -6.73
N LYS A 68 3.82 13.27 -6.38
CA LYS A 68 2.67 14.16 -6.23
C LYS A 68 2.84 15.16 -5.10
N LEU A 69 3.40 14.77 -3.97
CA LEU A 69 3.65 15.72 -2.89
C LEU A 69 4.68 16.78 -3.28
N THR A 70 5.65 16.43 -4.14
CA THR A 70 6.59 17.40 -4.72
C THR A 70 5.84 18.42 -5.59
N GLU A 71 4.98 17.97 -6.51
CA GLU A 71 4.15 18.86 -7.36
C GLU A 71 3.25 19.77 -6.52
N LEU A 72 2.60 19.22 -5.49
CA LEU A 72 1.71 19.96 -4.60
C LEU A 72 2.46 21.02 -3.79
N CYS A 73 3.69 20.74 -3.33
CA CYS A 73 4.54 21.73 -2.69
C CYS A 73 4.87 22.90 -3.64
N GLU A 74 5.17 22.60 -4.90
CA GLU A 74 5.44 23.64 -5.90
C GLU A 74 4.19 24.47 -6.20
N ALA A 75 3.03 23.83 -6.34
CA ALA A 75 1.75 24.50 -6.51
C ALA A 75 1.38 25.37 -5.30
N TYR A 76 1.71 24.94 -4.08
CA TYR A 76 1.52 25.73 -2.87
C TYR A 76 2.38 26.98 -2.87
N VAL A 77 3.67 26.84 -3.19
CA VAL A 77 4.60 27.97 -3.27
C VAL A 77 4.17 28.99 -4.33
N ASP A 78 3.66 28.51 -5.46
CA ASP A 78 3.35 29.34 -6.62
C ASP A 78 1.96 29.98 -6.57
N TYR A 79 0.97 29.25 -6.05
CA TYR A 79 -0.45 29.62 -6.13
C TYR A 79 -1.17 29.65 -4.78
N GLY A 80 -0.53 29.19 -3.69
CA GLY A 80 -1.17 29.12 -2.37
C GLY A 80 -2.36 28.14 -2.34
N VAL A 81 -2.21 26.97 -2.97
CA VAL A 81 -3.29 25.97 -3.00
C VAL A 81 -3.67 25.51 -1.59
N SER A 82 -4.93 25.12 -1.39
CA SER A 82 -5.40 24.63 -0.09
C SER A 82 -4.81 23.26 0.23
N VAL A 83 -4.20 23.11 1.41
CA VAL A 83 -3.65 21.84 1.92
C VAL A 83 -4.72 20.74 1.94
N GLU A 84 -5.94 21.06 2.36
CA GLU A 84 -7.05 20.09 2.41
C GLU A 84 -7.42 19.59 1.01
N LYS A 85 -7.59 20.49 0.04
CA LYS A 85 -7.87 20.10 -1.35
C LYS A 85 -6.71 19.29 -1.96
N SER A 86 -5.48 19.65 -1.62
CA SER A 86 -4.29 18.92 -2.05
C SER A 86 -4.24 17.50 -1.46
N TYR A 87 -4.64 17.34 -0.19
CA TYR A 87 -4.72 16.03 0.45
C TYR A 87 -5.80 15.16 -0.19
N ASP A 88 -7.00 15.70 -0.39
CA ASP A 88 -8.10 14.95 -1.00
C ASP A 88 -7.76 14.52 -2.44
N ALA A 89 -7.11 15.41 -3.21
CA ALA A 89 -6.61 15.10 -4.54
C ALA A 89 -5.55 13.99 -4.51
N LEU A 90 -4.53 14.11 -3.65
CA LEU A 90 -3.50 13.08 -3.49
C LEU A 90 -4.13 11.75 -3.11
N SER A 91 -5.01 11.74 -2.09
CA SER A 91 -5.63 10.52 -1.58
C SER A 91 -6.43 9.77 -2.64
N ARG A 92 -7.21 10.51 -3.45
CA ARG A 92 -7.96 9.93 -4.56
C ARG A 92 -7.04 9.39 -5.65
N GLU A 93 -6.11 10.20 -6.14
CA GLU A 93 -5.22 9.81 -7.24
C GLU A 93 -4.29 8.64 -6.83
N ALA A 94 -3.82 8.63 -5.58
CA ALA A 94 -3.03 7.55 -5.02
C ALA A 94 -3.82 6.23 -4.96
N TYR A 95 -5.12 6.29 -4.64
CA TYR A 95 -5.98 5.12 -4.64
C TYR A 95 -6.26 4.62 -6.06
N GLU A 96 -6.59 5.53 -7.00
CA GLU A 96 -6.75 5.21 -8.42
C GLU A 96 -5.47 4.55 -8.98
N LYS A 97 -4.30 5.07 -8.62
CA LYS A 97 -3.00 4.50 -9.01
C LYS A 97 -2.80 3.08 -8.50
N LEU A 98 -3.23 2.78 -7.27
CA LEU A 98 -3.22 1.42 -6.73
C LEU A 98 -4.21 0.51 -7.45
N GLU A 99 -5.42 0.99 -7.76
CA GLU A 99 -6.41 0.21 -8.51
C GLU A 99 -5.91 -0.14 -9.91
N GLU A 100 -5.13 0.73 -10.54
CA GLU A 100 -4.49 0.46 -11.84
C GLU A 100 -3.22 -0.39 -11.73
N PHE A 101 -2.69 -0.62 -10.52
CA PHE A 101 -1.48 -1.39 -10.32
C PHE A 101 -1.68 -2.81 -10.85
N SER A 102 -0.76 -3.29 -11.70
CA SER A 102 -0.80 -4.64 -12.26
C SER A 102 0.58 -5.29 -12.12
N PHE A 103 0.57 -6.60 -11.90
CA PHE A 103 1.78 -7.39 -11.82
C PHE A 103 2.14 -7.95 -13.20
N GLU A 104 3.42 -8.17 -13.43
CA GLU A 104 3.87 -8.91 -14.61
C GLU A 104 3.29 -10.32 -14.62
N LYS A 105 2.88 -10.78 -15.81
CA LYS A 105 2.39 -12.14 -16.00
C LYS A 105 3.56 -13.13 -15.86
N THR A 106 3.32 -14.20 -15.09
CA THR A 106 4.26 -15.29 -14.85
C THR A 106 4.44 -16.17 -16.09
N GLY A 107 3.48 -16.15 -17.01
CA GLY A 107 3.41 -17.05 -18.16
C GLY A 107 2.60 -18.32 -17.91
N ASN A 108 2.05 -18.48 -16.70
CA ASN A 108 1.19 -19.58 -16.30
C ASN A 108 -0.19 -19.02 -15.91
N GLU A 109 -1.22 -19.32 -16.71
CA GLU A 109 -2.56 -18.75 -16.56
C GLU A 109 -3.16 -18.92 -15.16
N LYS A 110 -2.97 -20.10 -14.55
CA LYS A 110 -3.50 -20.38 -13.21
C LYS A 110 -2.75 -19.60 -12.12
N LYS A 111 -1.42 -19.49 -12.23
CA LYS A 111 -0.63 -18.68 -11.28
C LYS A 111 -0.96 -17.19 -11.44
N ASP A 112 -1.17 -16.74 -12.67
CA ASP A 112 -1.61 -15.36 -12.96
C ASP A 112 -3.00 -15.08 -12.39
N GLU A 113 -3.93 -16.04 -12.45
CA GLU A 113 -5.24 -15.95 -11.80
C GLU A 113 -5.10 -15.83 -10.27
N VAL A 114 -4.21 -16.63 -9.65
CA VAL A 114 -3.93 -16.49 -8.21
C VAL A 114 -3.41 -15.09 -7.90
N VAL A 115 -2.45 -14.58 -8.66
CA VAL A 115 -1.89 -13.24 -8.48
C VAL A 115 -2.98 -12.16 -8.57
N ASP A 116 -3.85 -12.24 -9.58
CA ASP A 116 -4.95 -11.29 -9.76
C ASP A 116 -5.94 -11.33 -8.59
N LEU A 117 -6.30 -12.53 -8.09
CA LEU A 117 -7.18 -12.69 -6.93
C LEU A 117 -6.53 -12.19 -5.63
N PHE A 118 -5.24 -12.43 -5.42
CA PHE A 118 -4.51 -11.91 -4.26
C PHE A 118 -4.36 -10.38 -4.33
N ARG A 119 -4.15 -9.81 -5.51
CA ARG A 119 -4.18 -8.36 -5.71
C ARG A 119 -5.54 -7.78 -5.32
N GLU A 120 -6.65 -8.36 -5.79
CA GLU A 120 -8.00 -7.92 -5.39
C GLU A 120 -8.20 -7.98 -3.87
N PHE A 121 -7.70 -9.04 -3.25
CA PHE A 121 -7.73 -9.22 -1.80
C PHE A 121 -6.93 -8.12 -1.08
N VAL A 122 -5.71 -7.83 -1.54
CA VAL A 122 -4.86 -6.76 -0.99
C VAL A 122 -5.53 -5.40 -1.17
N LEU A 123 -6.04 -5.07 -2.36
CA LEU A 123 -6.76 -3.82 -2.61
C LEU A 123 -7.98 -3.67 -1.69
N ALA A 124 -8.78 -4.72 -1.52
CA ALA A 124 -9.92 -4.69 -0.60
C ALA A 124 -9.48 -4.41 0.84
N THR A 125 -8.33 -4.95 1.25
CA THR A 125 -7.73 -4.72 2.57
C THR A 125 -7.28 -3.27 2.73
N LEU A 126 -6.52 -2.76 1.76
CA LEU A 126 -5.98 -1.39 1.79
C LEU A 126 -7.11 -0.35 1.76
N ASN A 127 -8.13 -0.56 0.92
CA ASN A 127 -9.29 0.33 0.83
C ASN A 127 -10.07 0.46 2.15
N LEU A 128 -10.00 -0.55 3.04
CA LEU A 128 -10.66 -0.44 4.34
C LEU A 128 -10.04 0.69 5.17
N GLY A 129 -8.71 0.69 5.29
CA GLY A 129 -7.94 1.61 6.12
C GLY A 129 -7.08 2.54 5.27
N TRP A 130 -7.62 3.01 4.15
CA TRP A 130 -6.86 3.77 3.16
C TRP A 130 -6.20 5.01 3.76
N GLU A 131 -6.93 5.71 4.63
CA GLU A 131 -6.44 6.87 5.34
C GLU A 131 -5.23 6.53 6.23
N ASN A 132 -5.24 5.36 6.89
CA ASN A 132 -4.10 4.89 7.66
C ASN A 132 -2.92 4.50 6.77
N VAL A 133 -3.17 3.88 5.62
CA VAL A 133 -2.11 3.48 4.68
C VAL A 133 -1.38 4.73 4.18
N LEU A 134 -2.13 5.70 3.68
CA LEU A 134 -1.57 6.94 3.16
C LEU A 134 -0.87 7.74 4.27
N ALA A 135 -1.47 7.84 5.45
CA ALA A 135 -0.84 8.48 6.60
C ALA A 135 0.45 7.78 7.02
N SER A 136 0.49 6.44 7.00
CA SER A 136 1.71 5.68 7.34
C SER A 136 2.85 5.96 6.37
N ILE A 137 2.53 6.11 5.08
CA ILE A 137 3.51 6.46 4.05
C ILE A 137 4.01 7.91 4.22
N ILE A 138 3.10 8.86 4.44
CA ILE A 138 3.45 10.27 4.63
C ILE A 138 4.25 10.49 5.91
N LEU A 139 3.84 9.80 6.98
CA LEU A 139 4.42 9.91 8.32
C LEU A 139 5.55 8.90 8.54
N ASP A 140 6.05 8.24 7.50
CA ASP A 140 7.11 7.23 7.62
C ASP A 140 8.38 7.84 8.20
N ARG A 141 8.91 7.22 9.26
CA ARG A 141 10.02 7.76 10.08
C ARG A 141 11.21 6.81 10.16
N SER A 142 12.40 7.40 10.17
CA SER A 142 13.64 6.77 10.61
C SER A 142 14.27 7.62 11.70
N GLY A 143 14.14 7.18 12.96
CA GLY A 143 14.46 8.00 14.12
C GLY A 143 13.54 9.23 14.17
N ASP A 144 14.14 10.43 14.20
CA ASP A 144 13.41 11.70 14.22
C ASP A 144 13.08 12.23 12.81
N GLU A 145 13.62 11.62 11.75
CA GLU A 145 13.43 12.10 10.37
C GLU A 145 12.22 11.44 9.70
N LEU A 146 11.39 12.24 9.03
CA LEU A 146 10.37 11.77 8.11
C LEU A 146 11.02 11.42 6.75
N LEU A 147 11.12 10.12 6.44
CA LEU A 147 11.84 9.61 5.27
C LEU A 147 11.25 10.14 3.97
N LEU A 148 9.92 10.13 3.85
CA LEU A 148 9.23 10.65 2.68
C LEU A 148 9.47 12.15 2.51
N LEU A 149 9.38 12.94 3.58
CA LEU A 149 9.66 14.38 3.52
C LEU A 149 11.10 14.67 3.13
N LYS A 150 12.06 13.84 3.56
CA LYS A 150 13.45 13.94 3.11
C LYS A 150 13.58 13.70 1.60
N LYS A 151 12.87 12.70 1.05
CA LYS A 151 12.81 12.44 -0.41
C LYS A 151 12.22 13.66 -1.15
N VAL A 152 11.10 14.20 -0.69
CA VAL A 152 10.42 15.37 -1.28
C VAL A 152 11.32 16.61 -1.22
N THR A 153 11.83 16.98 -0.05
CA THR A 153 12.69 18.16 0.08
C THR A 153 13.99 18.05 -0.71
N LYS A 154 14.57 16.85 -0.84
CA LYS A 154 15.73 16.62 -1.71
C LYS A 154 15.41 16.87 -3.18
N ARG A 155 14.21 16.51 -3.65
CA ARG A 155 13.74 16.83 -5.02
C ARG A 155 13.56 18.34 -5.18
N LEU A 156 12.84 18.99 -4.26
CA LEU A 156 12.55 20.43 -4.32
C LEU A 156 13.81 21.32 -4.24
N LYS A 157 14.84 20.91 -3.49
CA LYS A 157 16.13 21.64 -3.42
C LYS A 157 16.86 21.74 -4.77
N LYS A 158 16.54 20.86 -5.73
CA LYS A 158 17.07 20.94 -7.10
C LYS A 158 16.38 22.03 -7.92
N ASN A 159 15.16 22.42 -7.56
CA ASN A 159 14.43 23.52 -8.19
C ASN A 159 14.84 24.87 -7.57
N ARG A 160 15.44 25.74 -8.39
CA ARG A 160 16.00 27.03 -7.92
C ARG A 160 14.92 27.97 -7.33
N LYS A 161 13.68 27.92 -7.84
CA LYS A 161 12.57 28.76 -7.37
C LYS A 161 12.10 28.27 -6.01
N THR A 162 11.77 27.00 -5.91
CA THR A 162 11.28 26.36 -4.68
C THR A 162 12.32 26.39 -3.56
N ARG A 163 13.60 26.26 -3.90
CA ARG A 163 14.71 26.40 -2.94
C ARG A 163 14.73 27.74 -2.20
N LYS A 164 14.23 28.82 -2.81
CA LYS A 164 14.13 30.14 -2.14
C LYS A 164 12.92 30.27 -1.21
N SER A 165 11.98 29.34 -1.32
CA SER A 165 10.72 29.33 -0.58
C SER A 165 10.61 28.09 0.30
N MET A 166 11.74 27.54 0.77
CA MET A 166 11.74 26.31 1.58
C MET A 166 10.93 26.45 2.88
N ASP A 167 10.83 27.65 3.45
CA ASP A 167 10.01 27.89 4.65
C ASP A 167 8.52 27.63 4.35
N LYS A 168 8.02 28.09 3.19
CA LYS A 168 6.65 27.79 2.74
C LYS A 168 6.44 26.31 2.42
N VAL A 169 7.46 25.64 1.89
CA VAL A 169 7.42 24.19 1.67
C VAL A 169 7.30 23.47 3.01
N TRP A 170 8.07 23.86 4.02
CA TRP A 170 7.99 23.26 5.34
C TRP A 170 6.64 23.48 6.00
N GLU A 171 6.12 24.71 5.95
CA GLU A 171 4.76 25.04 6.41
C GLU A 171 3.71 24.13 5.76
N PHE A 172 3.76 23.98 4.43
CA PHE A 172 2.86 23.09 3.71
C PHE A 172 2.97 21.64 4.19
N LEU A 173 4.19 21.11 4.30
CA LEU A 173 4.42 19.73 4.70
C LEU A 173 4.00 19.46 6.15
N GLU A 174 4.19 20.41 7.07
CA GLU A 174 3.73 20.30 8.46
C GLU A 174 2.19 20.25 8.55
N LEU A 175 1.51 21.13 7.84
CA LEU A 175 0.05 21.13 7.75
C LEU A 175 -0.46 19.84 7.09
N PHE A 176 0.22 19.37 6.04
CA PHE A 176 -0.13 18.14 5.34
C PHE A 176 0.02 16.90 6.24
N CYS A 177 1.11 16.83 7.02
CA CYS A 177 1.32 15.76 7.99
C CYS A 177 0.26 15.78 9.10
N THR A 178 -0.08 16.97 9.61
CA THR A 178 -1.13 17.15 10.62
C THR A 178 -2.47 16.63 10.10
N LEU A 179 -2.87 17.05 8.90
CA LEU A 179 -4.10 16.59 8.27
C LEU A 179 -4.09 15.07 8.03
N SER A 180 -2.97 14.51 7.60
CA SER A 180 -2.81 13.06 7.41
C SER A 180 -3.06 12.29 8.71
N ALA A 181 -2.49 12.77 9.83
CA ALA A 181 -2.70 12.18 11.14
C ALA A 181 -4.16 12.30 11.62
N GLU A 182 -4.81 13.43 11.35
CA GLU A 182 -6.23 13.64 11.66
C GLU A 182 -7.12 12.64 10.90
N ARG A 183 -6.89 12.48 9.59
CA ARG A 183 -7.65 11.53 8.75
C ARG A 183 -7.47 10.07 9.20
N ALA A 184 -6.25 9.68 9.58
CA ALA A 184 -5.99 8.37 10.17
C ALA A 184 -6.75 8.18 11.50
N ALA A 185 -6.76 9.20 12.36
CA ALA A 185 -7.48 9.17 13.63
C ALA A 185 -9.01 9.11 13.45
N GLU A 186 -9.56 9.78 12.42
CA GLU A 186 -10.97 9.65 12.03
C GLU A 186 -11.30 8.22 11.60
N PHE A 187 -10.46 7.61 10.77
CA PHE A 187 -10.63 6.22 10.36
C PHE A 187 -10.67 5.26 11.56
N GLU A 188 -9.78 5.39 12.53
CA GLU A 188 -9.75 4.49 13.71
C GLU A 188 -11.08 4.53 14.51
N ARG A 189 -11.79 5.66 14.50
CA ARG A 189 -13.14 5.76 15.11
C ARG A 189 -14.20 5.00 14.32
N GLU A 190 -14.06 4.93 13.00
CA GLU A 190 -15.02 4.29 12.09
C GLU A 190 -14.70 2.83 11.76
N LYS A 191 -13.48 2.38 12.05
CA LYS A 191 -12.92 1.07 11.70
C LYS A 191 -13.90 -0.09 11.93
N LYS A 192 -14.53 -0.17 13.11
CA LYS A 192 -15.49 -1.24 13.45
C LYS A 192 -16.67 -1.34 12.49
N LYS A 193 -17.14 -0.21 11.95
CA LYS A 193 -18.23 -0.18 10.95
C LYS A 193 -17.72 -0.68 9.60
N ARG A 194 -16.59 -0.13 9.13
CA ARG A 194 -15.98 -0.49 7.84
C ARG A 194 -15.57 -1.97 7.81
N THR A 195 -15.06 -2.54 8.91
CA THR A 195 -14.66 -3.95 9.00
C THR A 195 -15.82 -4.92 8.70
N LYS A 196 -17.06 -4.56 9.06
CA LYS A 196 -18.24 -5.38 8.75
C LYS A 196 -18.54 -5.45 7.25
N GLU A 197 -18.23 -4.38 6.51
CA GLU A 197 -18.43 -4.31 5.06
C GLU A 197 -17.36 -5.11 4.31
N LEU A 198 -16.12 -5.11 4.82
CA LEU A 198 -15.00 -5.89 4.28
C LEU A 198 -15.26 -7.40 4.31
N LYS A 199 -15.91 -7.91 5.37
CA LYS A 199 -16.26 -9.33 5.47
C LYS A 199 -17.05 -9.82 4.25
N LYS A 200 -17.97 -8.99 3.72
CA LYS A 200 -18.77 -9.33 2.52
C LYS A 200 -17.92 -9.41 1.24
N LYS A 201 -16.87 -8.59 1.11
CA LYS A 201 -15.94 -8.65 -0.03
C LYS A 201 -15.10 -9.93 0.06
N TYR A 202 -14.63 -10.26 1.25
CA TYR A 202 -13.83 -11.46 1.50
C TYR A 202 -14.60 -12.77 1.29
N ASP A 203 -15.86 -12.83 1.69
CA ASP A 203 -16.73 -13.98 1.44
C ASP A 203 -16.82 -14.35 -0.06
N LYS A 204 -16.52 -13.40 -0.97
CA LYS A 204 -16.50 -13.63 -2.42
C LYS A 204 -15.13 -14.02 -2.97
N ILE A 205 -14.04 -13.41 -2.46
CA ILE A 205 -12.69 -13.57 -3.03
C ILE A 205 -11.99 -14.81 -2.46
N VAL A 206 -12.11 -15.05 -1.15
CA VAL A 206 -11.39 -16.13 -0.45
C VAL A 206 -11.72 -17.54 -0.99
N PRO A 207 -13.00 -17.88 -1.29
CA PRO A 207 -13.30 -19.18 -1.89
C PRO A 207 -12.60 -19.39 -3.23
N LYS A 208 -12.57 -18.36 -4.10
CA LYS A 208 -11.90 -18.44 -5.40
C LYS A 208 -10.41 -18.68 -5.25
N ILE A 209 -9.75 -17.94 -4.36
CA ILE A 209 -8.32 -18.15 -4.07
C ILE A 209 -8.08 -19.60 -3.64
N ARG A 210 -8.92 -20.13 -2.74
CA ARG A 210 -8.79 -21.50 -2.25
C ARG A 210 -8.94 -22.53 -3.36
N ASP A 211 -9.91 -22.34 -4.25
CA ASP A 211 -10.19 -23.26 -5.35
C ASP A 211 -9.01 -23.32 -6.33
N VAL A 212 -8.49 -22.16 -6.76
CA VAL A 212 -7.34 -22.10 -7.68
C VAL A 212 -6.07 -22.68 -7.04
N LEU A 213 -5.80 -22.39 -5.76
CA LEU A 213 -4.66 -22.97 -5.05
C LEU A 213 -4.75 -24.50 -4.94
N LYS A 214 -5.96 -25.04 -4.73
CA LYS A 214 -6.19 -26.49 -4.70
C LYS A 214 -5.90 -27.12 -6.06
N GLU A 215 -6.27 -26.46 -7.15
CA GLU A 215 -5.95 -26.93 -8.51
C GLU A 215 -4.46 -26.92 -8.81
N LEU A 216 -3.71 -25.98 -8.22
CA LEU A 216 -2.25 -25.91 -8.30
C LEU A 216 -1.54 -26.92 -7.37
N GLY A 217 -2.28 -27.70 -6.58
CA GLY A 217 -1.71 -28.62 -5.60
C GLY A 217 -1.02 -27.92 -4.42
N ILE A 218 -1.21 -26.60 -4.28
CA ILE A 218 -0.64 -25.80 -3.20
C ILE A 218 -1.48 -26.04 -1.94
N LYS A 219 -0.89 -26.72 -0.96
CA LYS A 219 -1.53 -26.95 0.34
C LYS A 219 -1.49 -25.67 1.19
N GLY A 220 -2.39 -24.74 0.92
CA GLY A 220 -2.58 -23.58 1.77
C GLY A 220 -3.15 -24.00 3.13
N ARG A 221 -2.42 -23.78 4.23
CA ARG A 221 -3.06 -23.66 5.55
C ARG A 221 -3.88 -22.35 5.58
N MET A 222 -5.05 -22.33 4.96
CA MET A 222 -6.07 -21.33 5.27
C MET A 222 -6.90 -21.84 6.45
N GLY A 223 -6.26 -21.91 7.62
CA GLY A 223 -6.91 -22.28 8.89
C GLY A 223 -7.54 -21.08 9.56
#